data_AF-A0A3N6ATX0-F1
#
_entry.id   AF-A0A3N6ATX0-F1
#
_cell.length_a   1.000
_cell.length_b   1.000
_cell.length_c   1.000
_cell.angle_alpha   90.00
_cell.angle_beta   90.00
_cell.angle_gamma   90.00
#
_symmetry.space_group_name_H-M   'P 1'
#
loop_
_entity.id
_entity.type
_entity.pdbx_description
1 polymer ?
#
loop_
_entity_poly.entity_id
_entity_poly.type
_entity_poly.pdbx_seq_one_letter_code
_entity_poly.pdbx_strand_id
1 'polypeptide(L)'
;YIPGIRPGKRTAEYIDKVLTRITLGGALYVSVICVLPSVLVTKFNVPFYFGGTALLIVVGVSIDTIAQMESHMLSRNYEGFLKKGGIRSRTGR
;
A
#
# COMPACT_ATOMS: atom_id res chain seq x y z
N TYR A 1 -8.16 -5.20 18.34
CA TYR A 1 -9.45 -4.74 18.90
C TYR A 1 -9.53 -3.25 18.64
N ILE A 2 -10.61 -2.74 18.04
CA ILE A 2 -10.79 -1.30 17.88
C ILE A 2 -11.43 -0.77 19.17
N PRO A 3 -10.75 0.10 19.94
CA PRO A 3 -11.32 0.65 21.18
C PRO A 3 -12.62 1.39 20.86
N GLY A 4 -13.68 1.08 21.62
CA GLY A 4 -15.01 1.69 21.46
C GLY A 4 -16.03 0.90 20.60
N ILE A 5 -15.63 -0.19 19.94
CA ILE A 5 -16.55 -1.01 19.11
C ILE A 5 -16.52 -2.46 19.59
N ARG A 6 -17.71 -3.05 19.83
CA ARG A 6 -17.82 -4.45 20.23
C ARG A 6 -17.26 -5.36 19.13
N PRO A 7 -16.35 -6.30 19.47
CA PRO A 7 -15.73 -7.19 18.49
C PRO A 7 -16.78 -8.04 17.76
N GLY A 8 -16.55 -8.29 16.46
CA GLY A 8 -17.43 -9.06 15.59
C GLY A 8 -18.05 -8.21 14.48
N LYS A 9 -19.33 -8.43 14.16
CA LYS A 9 -20.05 -7.77 13.05
C LYS A 9 -19.94 -6.24 13.08
N ARG A 10 -20.05 -5.63 14.26
CA ARG A 10 -19.98 -4.17 14.40
C ARG A 10 -18.61 -3.58 14.05
N THR A 11 -17.53 -4.34 14.24
CA THR A 11 -16.18 -3.91 13.83
C THR A 11 -16.00 -4.00 12.32
N ALA A 12 -16.50 -5.06 11.69
CA ALA A 12 -16.44 -5.23 10.24
C ALA A 12 -17.21 -4.12 9.50
N GLU A 13 -18.45 -3.83 9.91
CA GLU A 13 -19.26 -2.75 9.34
C GLU A 13 -18.58 -1.38 9.46
N TYR A 14 -17.90 -1.13 10.58
CA TYR A 14 -17.17 0.11 10.78
C TYR A 14 -15.96 0.22 9.83
N ILE A 15 -15.16 -0.84 9.73
CA ILE A 15 -14.00 -0.89 8.83
C ILE A 15 -14.46 -0.71 7.37
N ASP A 16 -15.50 -1.42 6.96
CA ASP A 16 -16.04 -1.36 5.60
C ASP A 16 -16.50 0.05 5.22
N LYS A 17 -17.23 0.73 6.12
CA LYS A 17 -17.67 2.11 5.91
C LYS A 17 -16.51 3.10 5.80
N VAL A 18 -15.42 2.87 6.52
CA VAL A 18 -14.20 3.70 6.44
C VAL A 18 -13.46 3.43 5.14
N LEU A 19 -13.24 2.15 4.80
CA LEU A 19 -12.59 1.74 3.56
C LEU A 19 -13.32 2.29 2.35
N THR A 20 -14.64 2.14 2.28
CA THR A 20 -15.44 2.63 1.15
C THR A 20 -15.26 4.14 0.91
N ARG A 21 -15.21 4.95 1.98
CA ARG A 21 -14.97 6.40 1.84
C ARG A 21 -13.57 6.73 1.32
N ILE A 22 -12.56 5.98 1.76
CA ILE A 22 -11.18 6.18 1.32
C ILE A 22 -11.02 5.70 -0.15
N THR A 23 -11.57 4.53 -0.48
CA THR A 23 -11.51 3.95 -1.82
C THR A 23 -12.22 4.80 -2.86
N LEU A 24 -13.35 5.45 -2.51
CA LEU A 24 -14.04 6.39 -3.41
C LEU A 24 -13.14 7.55 -3.86
N GLY A 25 -12.38 8.14 -2.93
CA GLY A 25 -11.42 9.20 -3.25
C GLY A 25 -10.23 8.68 -4.07
N GLY A 26 -9.71 7.50 -3.71
CA GLY A 26 -8.61 6.86 -4.44
C GLY A 26 -8.97 6.51 -5.89
N ALA A 27 -10.17 5.97 -6.11
CA ALA A 27 -10.66 5.61 -7.45
C ALA A 27 -10.81 6.85 -8.35
N LEU A 28 -11.35 7.95 -7.79
CA LEU A 28 -11.47 9.21 -8.52
C LEU A 28 -10.08 9.75 -8.93
N TYR A 29 -9.12 9.75 -8.02
CA TYR A 29 -7.74 10.18 -8.31
C TYR A 29 -7.08 9.35 -9.42
N VAL A 30 -7.15 8.03 -9.33
CA VAL A 30 -6.57 7.12 -10.35
C VAL A 30 -7.25 7.31 -11.71
N SER A 31 -8.57 7.49 -11.72
CA SER A 31 -9.32 7.74 -12.97
C SER A 31 -8.89 9.02 -13.67
N VAL A 32 -8.63 10.10 -12.92
CA VAL A 32 -8.16 11.38 -13.47
C VAL A 32 -6.78 11.23 -14.09
N ILE A 33 -5.84 10.55 -13.41
CA ILE A 33 -4.49 10.30 -13.91
C ILE A 33 -4.51 9.47 -15.20
N CYS A 34 -5.43 8.51 -15.32
CA CYS A 34 -5.54 7.69 -16.51
C CYS A 34 -6.09 8.46 -17.74
N VAL A 35 -6.94 9.46 -17.51
CA VAL A 35 -7.57 10.27 -18.58
C VAL A 35 -6.67 11.42 -19.05
N LEU A 36 -5.83 11.95 -18.16
CA LEU A 36 -4.92 13.08 -18.41
C LEU A 36 -4.06 12.92 -19.70
N PRO A 37 -3.40 11.78 -19.97
CA PRO A 37 -2.58 11.57 -21.16
C PRO A 37 -3.43 11.55 -22.43
N SER A 38 -4.63 10.98 -22.38
CA SER A 38 -5.54 10.94 -23.52
C SER A 38 -5.97 12.35 -23.93
N VAL A 39 -6.28 13.22 -22.97
CA VAL A 39 -6.65 14.62 -23.24
C VAL A 39 -5.47 15.43 -23.77
N LEU A 40 -4.26 15.23 -23.22
CA LEU A 40 -3.04 15.92 -23.66
C LEU A 40 -2.66 15.57 -25.10
N VAL A 41 -2.73 14.28 -25.47
CA VAL A 41 -2.42 13.81 -26.84
C VAL A 41 -3.37 14.44 -27.86
N THR A 42 -4.68 14.47 -27.57
CA THR A 42 -5.68 15.01 -28.51
C THR A 42 -5.59 16.53 -28.67
N LYS A 43 -5.23 17.28 -27.62
CA LYS A 43 -5.18 18.76 -27.65
C LYS A 43 -3.84 19.32 -28.11
N PHE A 44 -2.71 18.70 -27.74
CA PHE A 44 -1.37 19.24 -27.98
C PHE A 44 -0.58 18.49 -29.08
N ASN A 45 -1.14 17.41 -29.66
CA ASN A 45 -0.53 16.66 -30.77
C ASN A 45 0.92 16.20 -30.51
N VAL A 46 1.30 16.02 -29.24
CA VAL A 46 2.60 15.49 -28.85
C VAL A 46 2.48 13.97 -28.82
N PRO A 47 3.30 13.22 -29.58
CA PRO A 47 3.26 11.76 -29.58
C PRO A 47 3.80 11.24 -28.23
N PHE A 48 2.91 11.06 -27.26
CA PHE A 48 3.23 10.36 -26.03
C PHE A 48 3.32 8.85 -26.32
N TYR A 49 4.54 8.30 -26.33
CA TYR A 49 4.78 6.86 -26.44
C TYR A 49 4.32 6.09 -25.19
N PHE A 50 4.10 6.80 -24.08
CA PHE A 50 3.61 6.27 -22.80
C PHE A 50 2.15 6.71 -22.59
N GLY A 51 1.19 5.88 -23.00
CA GLY A 51 -0.24 6.15 -22.78
C GLY A 51 -0.68 5.96 -21.32
N GLY A 52 -1.99 6.14 -21.06
CA GLY A 52 -2.58 5.95 -19.72
C GLY A 52 -2.33 4.57 -19.11
N THR A 53 -2.32 3.53 -19.93
CA THR A 53 -2.01 2.15 -19.49
C THR A 53 -0.56 1.99 -19.01
N ALA A 54 0.40 2.62 -19.70
CA ALA A 54 1.81 2.55 -19.31
C ALA A 54 2.04 3.26 -17.97
N LEU A 55 1.38 4.39 -17.73
CA LEU A 55 1.42 5.09 -16.44
C LEU A 55 0.83 4.26 -15.30
N LEU A 56 -0.31 3.57 -15.52
CA LEU A 56 -0.88 2.68 -14.52
C LEU A 56 0.08 1.54 -14.15
N ILE A 57 0.74 0.94 -15.14
CA ILE A 57 1.72 -0.14 -14.91
C ILE A 57 2.91 0.40 -14.12
N VAL A 58 3.49 1.54 -14.51
CA VAL A 58 4.66 2.12 -13.83
C VAL A 58 4.35 2.44 -12.38
N VAL A 59 3.21 3.09 -12.10
CA VAL A 59 2.83 3.45 -10.74
C VAL A 59 2.52 2.20 -9.91
N GLY A 60 1.76 1.24 -10.47
CA GLY A 60 1.42 -0.01 -9.78
C GLY A 60 2.67 -0.83 -9.41
N VAL A 61 3.55 -1.08 -10.36
CA VAL A 61 4.81 -1.81 -10.13
C VAL A 61 5.73 -1.07 -9.17
N SER A 62 5.78 0.27 -9.24
CA SER A 62 6.61 1.06 -8.32
C SER A 62 6.12 0.92 -6.87
N ILE A 63 4.82 0.98 -6.63
CA ILE A 63 4.24 0.78 -5.29
C ILE A 63 4.51 -0.64 -4.80
N ASP A 64 4.30 -1.65 -5.65
CA ASP A 64 4.57 -3.05 -5.31
C ASP A 64 6.06 -3.30 -5.00
N THR A 65 6.96 -2.66 -5.75
CA THR A 65 8.41 -2.79 -5.54
C THR A 65 8.83 -2.15 -4.22
N ILE A 66 8.30 -0.97 -3.90
CA ILE A 66 8.58 -0.30 -2.62
C ILE A 66 8.07 -1.14 -1.45
N ALA A 67 6.84 -1.65 -1.52
CA ALA A 67 6.25 -2.49 -0.47
C ALA A 67 7.07 -3.77 -0.24
N GLN A 68 7.57 -4.40 -1.32
CA GLN A 68 8.47 -5.54 -1.23
C GLN A 68 9.79 -5.17 -0.54
N MET A 69 10.41 -4.06 -0.94
CA MET A 69 11.65 -3.58 -0.31
C MET A 69 11.48 -3.28 1.19
N GLU A 70 10.38 -2.66 1.59
CA GLU A 70 10.05 -2.39 2.99
C GLU A 70 9.90 -3.68 3.80
N SER A 71 9.23 -4.70 3.26
CA SER A 71 9.06 -5.99 3.94
C SER A 71 10.41 -6.68 4.20
N HIS A 72 11.34 -6.62 3.24
CA HIS A 72 12.68 -7.17 3.38
C HIS A 72 13.53 -6.37 4.38
N MET A 73 13.44 -5.03 4.39
CA MET A 73 14.13 -4.20 5.38
C MET A 73 13.59 -4.43 6.80
N LEU A 74 12.27 -4.57 6.96
CA LEU A 74 11.65 -4.84 8.25
C LEU A 74 12.13 -6.18 8.82
N SER A 75 12.19 -7.23 7.99
CA SER A 75 12.73 -8.54 8.41
C SER A 75 14.19 -8.44 8.89
N ARG A 76 15.05 -7.66 8.21
CA ARG A 76 16.46 -7.46 8.63
C ARG A 76 16.56 -6.71 9.96
N ASN A 77 15.74 -5.69 10.16
CA ASN A 77 15.70 -4.94 11.42
C ASN A 77 15.06 -5.76 12.56
N TYR A 78 14.21 -6.75 12.27
CA TYR A 78 13.67 -7.69 13.26
C TYR A 78 14.73 -8.69 13.77
N GLU A 79 15.60 -9.24 12.90
CA GLU A 79 16.68 -10.15 13.32
C GLU A 79 17.71 -9.50 14.24
N GLY A 80 18.00 -8.20 14.04
CA GLY A 80 18.92 -7.43 14.86
C GLY A 80 18.47 -7.25 16.32
N PHE A 81 17.16 -7.13 16.55
CA PHE A 81 16.59 -7.00 17.90
C PHE A 81 16.46 -8.33 18.65
N LEU A 82 16.14 -9.44 17.97
CA LEU A 82 16.04 -10.76 18.62
C LEU A 82 17.42 -11.36 18.97
N LYS A 83 18.48 -11.09 18.19
CA LYS A 83 19.79 -11.72 18.38
C LYS A 83 20.55 -11.22 19.63
N LYS A 84 20.25 -10.02 20.15
CA LYS A 84 20.93 -9.45 21.33
C LYS A 84 20.36 -9.94 22.67
N GLY A 85 19.22 -10.64 22.66
CA GLY A 85 18.48 -11.06 23.85
C GLY A 85 18.59 -12.55 24.19
N GLY A 86 19.65 -13.25 23.77
CA GLY A 86 19.88 -14.64 24.15
C GLY A 86 20.06 -14.80 25.66
N ILE A 87 18.95 -14.92 26.40
CA ILE A 87 18.93 -15.34 27.81
C ILE A 87 19.50 -16.75 27.86
N ARG A 88 20.74 -16.84 28.32
CA ARG A 88 21.42 -18.08 28.67
C ARG A 88 20.69 -18.67 29.88
N SER A 89 19.72 -19.54 29.63
CA SER A 89 19.08 -20.36 30.65
C SER A 89 20.16 -21.13 31.40
N ARG A 90 20.43 -20.72 32.65
CA ARG A 90 21.19 -21.53 33.60
C ARG A 90 20.23 -22.62 34.09
N THR A 91 20.32 -23.79 33.47
CA THR A 91 19.88 -25.06 34.06
C THR A 91 20.58 -25.22 35.41
N GLY A 92 19.84 -24.96 36.47
CA GLY A 92 20.18 -25.33 37.83
C GLY A 92 19.99 -26.82 38.03
N ARG A 93 20.88 -27.38 38.84
CA ARG A 93 20.93 -28.76 39.35
C ARG A 93 19.58 -29.36 39.71
#